data_AF-A0A256ZYU3-F1
#
_entry.id   AF-A0A256ZYU3-F1
#
_cell.length_a   1.000
_cell.length_b   1.000
_cell.length_c   1.000
_cell.angle_alpha   90.00
_cell.angle_beta   90.00
_cell.angle_gamma   90.00
#
_symmetry.space_group_name_H-M   'P 1'
#
loop_
_entity.id
_entity.type
_entity.pdbx_description
1 polymer ?
#
loop_
_entity_poly.entity_id
_entity_poly.type
_entity_poly.pdbx_seq_one_letter_code
_entity_poly.pdbx_strand_id
1 'polypeptide(L)'
;MDDFLKWLAVAVGIMVVLVVIFALGPSFNFGEKQTKAKIQESLDVTIGPYVVENSKRINIPEFSTVKEVSRRTFGIGDHNVSSGLLTGTQGYSYHFDIVRDYAKSALLSFVVESTNNYGPLKISVNGQTVESKNYQRGFYTIPIDVSMLENSNLLSIIPASSSWRLWAPNHYYLKNITLNIEEYMSKEKSVEFAIEDNEANISEAQIVLYFDTNKGSLDIFVNNEQVFSGLTVPTHRVTINTSLLKPGKNYIELVAGPDSAYEGSGYLWFKYKEKRERGLEKAFQINADDYERFVRGEIAFDVSSVARSGKLIVTLEDPSGAEHQIARETVENGHHSYLFEKSDIGQGVNTLRISSQEGAVFTITSLSINY
;
A
#
# COMPACT_ATOMS: atom_id res chain seq x y z
N MET A 1 28.95 -12.45 53.25
CA MET A 1 28.65 -11.62 54.43
C MET A 1 29.32 -10.25 54.32
N ASP A 2 30.52 -10.17 53.74
CA ASP A 2 31.28 -8.92 53.60
C ASP A 2 30.66 -7.83 52.72
N ASP A 3 29.90 -8.19 51.68
CA ASP A 3 29.30 -7.17 50.81
C ASP A 3 28.06 -6.51 51.43
N PHE A 4 27.34 -7.22 52.30
CA PHE A 4 26.19 -6.64 53.02
C PHE A 4 26.64 -5.52 53.98
N LEU A 5 27.73 -5.74 54.71
CA LEU A 5 28.32 -4.75 55.61
C LEU A 5 28.82 -3.50 54.86
N LYS A 6 29.37 -3.66 53.65
CA LYS A 6 29.78 -2.54 52.80
C LYS A 6 28.58 -1.69 52.35
N TRP A 7 27.51 -2.33 51.88
CA TRP A 7 26.30 -1.60 51.45
C TRP A 7 25.58 -0.92 52.60
N LEU A 8 25.55 -1.54 53.79
CA LEU A 8 24.98 -0.93 54.99
C LEU A 8 25.77 0.32 55.43
N ALA A 9 27.10 0.28 55.38
CA ALA A 9 27.94 1.43 55.70
C ALA A 9 27.73 2.61 54.73
N VAL A 10 27.55 2.32 53.42
CA VAL A 10 27.23 3.35 52.42
C VAL A 10 25.86 3.97 52.67
N ALA A 11 24.85 3.16 52.98
CA ALA A 11 23.50 3.64 53.26
C ALA A 11 23.45 4.55 54.51
N VAL A 12 24.15 4.17 55.58
CA VAL A 12 24.26 5.00 56.80
C VAL A 12 25.02 6.29 56.51
N GLY A 13 26.10 6.23 55.71
CA GLY A 13 26.84 7.43 55.29
C GLY A 13 25.98 8.43 54.53
N ILE A 14 25.16 7.96 53.58
CA ILE A 14 24.22 8.82 52.84
C ILE A 14 23.17 9.43 53.78
N MET A 15 22.66 8.63 54.73
CA MET A 15 21.64 9.11 55.67
C MET A 15 22.19 10.22 56.58
N VAL A 16 23.43 10.10 57.06
CA VAL A 16 24.08 11.15 57.88
C VAL A 16 24.31 12.42 57.06
N VAL A 17 24.75 12.30 55.80
CA VAL A 17 24.93 13.47 54.91
C VAL A 17 23.60 14.19 54.66
N LEU A 18 22.52 13.44 54.43
CA LEU A 18 21.19 14.02 54.26
C LEU A 18 20.71 14.72 55.54
N VAL A 19 20.88 14.11 56.72
CA VAL A 19 20.51 14.74 57.99
C VAL A 19 21.31 16.03 58.22
N VAL A 20 22.59 16.08 57.87
CA VAL A 20 23.41 17.30 58.01
C VAL A 20 22.96 18.39 57.02
N ILE A 21 22.62 18.03 55.78
CA ILE A 21 22.11 18.98 54.77
C ILE A 21 20.75 19.55 55.20
N PHE A 22 19.87 18.74 55.78
CA PHE A 22 18.54 19.18 56.22
C PHE A 22 18.53 19.84 57.59
N ALA A 23 19.44 19.50 58.51
CA ALA A 23 19.52 20.09 59.85
C ALA A 23 20.34 21.39 59.92
N LEU A 24 21.27 21.60 58.97
CA LEU A 24 22.06 22.85 58.86
C LEU A 24 21.64 23.72 57.68
N GLY A 25 20.51 23.41 57.04
CA GLY A 25 19.92 24.28 56.04
C GLY A 25 19.69 25.69 56.60
N PRO A 26 20.00 26.76 55.86
CA PRO A 26 19.88 28.12 56.34
C PRO A 26 18.46 28.38 56.84
N SER A 27 18.33 28.82 58.08
CA SER A 27 17.11 29.41 58.61
C SER A 27 16.81 30.68 57.80
N PHE A 28 16.08 30.52 56.70
CA PHE A 28 15.55 31.62 55.92
C PHE A 28 14.50 32.34 56.76
N ASN A 29 14.91 33.47 57.33
CA ASN A 29 13.99 34.50 57.83
C ASN A 29 13.19 35.04 56.64
N PHE A 30 12.01 34.48 56.41
CA PHE A 30 10.99 35.09 55.55
C PHE A 30 10.39 36.29 56.28
N GLY A 31 10.97 37.48 56.04
CA GLY A 31 10.20 38.71 56.10
C GLY A 31 9.19 38.66 54.95
N GLU A 32 7.95 38.31 55.27
CA GLU A 32 6.84 38.10 54.32
C GLU A 32 6.46 39.42 53.63
N LYS A 33 7.21 39.80 52.59
CA LYS A 33 6.65 40.58 51.48
C LYS A 33 6.07 39.57 50.50
N GLN A 34 4.75 39.50 50.43
CA GLN A 34 4.01 38.68 49.47
C GLN A 34 4.41 39.08 48.03
N THR A 35 5.39 38.41 47.46
CA THR A 35 5.68 38.49 46.03
C THR A 35 4.78 37.49 45.33
N LYS A 36 3.80 38.00 44.58
CA LYS A 36 3.00 37.20 43.63
C LYS A 36 3.91 36.29 42.81
N ALA A 37 3.51 35.04 42.62
CA ALA A 37 4.30 34.11 41.82
C ALA A 37 4.28 34.59 40.37
N LYS A 38 5.47 34.71 39.78
CA LYS A 38 5.63 35.21 38.41
C LYS A 38 6.51 34.27 37.62
N ILE A 39 5.98 33.73 36.53
CA ILE A 39 6.75 33.08 35.49
C ILE A 39 7.03 34.14 34.44
N GLN A 40 8.30 34.31 34.05
CA GLN A 40 8.69 35.21 32.98
C GLN A 40 9.76 34.52 32.14
N GLU A 41 9.50 34.36 30.85
CA GLU A 41 10.38 33.68 29.90
C GLU A 41 10.57 34.53 28.64
N SER A 42 11.81 34.56 28.16
CA SER A 42 12.12 35.05 26.82
C SER A 42 12.00 33.88 25.85
N LEU A 43 11.23 34.05 24.79
CA LEU A 43 10.91 33.00 23.82
C LEU A 43 11.26 33.49 22.41
N ASP A 44 11.30 32.56 21.46
CA ASP A 44 11.28 32.87 20.03
C ASP A 44 10.56 31.72 19.32
N VAL A 45 9.24 31.70 19.47
CA VAL A 45 8.40 30.57 19.03
C VAL A 45 7.37 31.07 18.03
N THR A 46 7.46 30.57 16.80
CA THR A 46 6.41 30.74 15.80
C THR A 46 5.26 29.78 16.09
N ILE A 47 4.08 30.34 16.34
CA ILE A 47 2.80 29.66 16.49
C ILE A 47 2.07 29.74 15.15
N GLY A 48 1.42 28.65 14.76
CA GLY A 48 0.73 28.57 13.48
C GLY A 48 0.83 27.22 12.80
N PRO A 49 0.11 27.02 11.69
CA PRO A 49 0.32 25.85 10.85
C PRO A 49 1.69 25.89 10.20
N TYR A 50 2.37 24.76 10.24
CA TYR A 50 3.64 24.52 9.56
C TYR A 50 3.55 23.22 8.79
N VAL A 51 4.37 23.11 7.75
CA VAL A 51 4.43 21.92 6.90
C VAL A 51 5.65 21.12 7.30
N VAL A 52 5.43 19.87 7.71
CA VAL A 52 6.50 18.90 7.94
C VAL A 52 6.58 17.98 6.74
N GLU A 53 7.79 17.79 6.23
CA GLU A 53 8.04 16.74 5.24
C GLU A 53 8.37 15.45 6.00
N ASN A 54 7.52 14.45 5.81
CA ASN A 54 7.69 13.10 6.35
C ASN A 54 7.98 12.13 5.21
N SER A 55 8.41 10.92 5.55
CA SER A 55 8.53 9.83 4.59
C SER A 55 7.98 8.53 5.16
N LYS A 56 7.33 7.74 4.31
CA LYS A 56 6.76 6.45 4.66
C LYS A 56 7.29 5.38 3.73
N ARG A 57 7.46 4.18 4.29
CA ARG A 57 7.84 2.98 3.55
C ARG A 57 6.76 1.93 3.75
N ILE A 58 6.29 1.38 2.63
CA ILE A 58 5.32 0.30 2.58
C ILE A 58 6.01 -0.91 1.96
N ASN A 59 6.09 -2.00 2.70
CA ASN A 59 6.77 -3.20 2.22
C ASN A 59 5.95 -3.89 1.12
N ILE A 60 6.65 -4.28 0.05
CA ILE A 60 6.15 -5.22 -0.94
C ILE A 60 6.70 -6.57 -0.49
N PRO A 61 5.85 -7.49 0.01
CA PRO A 61 6.30 -8.78 0.50
C PRO A 61 6.90 -9.62 -0.63
N GLU A 62 7.43 -10.79 -0.29
CA GLU A 62 7.93 -11.74 -1.28
C GLU A 62 6.89 -12.01 -2.37
N PHE A 63 7.34 -11.96 -3.61
CA PHE A 63 6.54 -12.19 -4.79
C PHE A 63 7.25 -13.14 -5.76
N SER A 64 6.43 -13.84 -6.54
CA SER A 64 6.87 -14.69 -7.65
C SER A 64 5.85 -14.49 -8.78
N THR A 65 6.30 -13.87 -9.87
CA THR A 65 5.52 -13.67 -11.09
C THR A 65 6.24 -14.33 -12.26
N VAL A 66 5.50 -15.10 -13.04
CA VAL A 66 6.02 -15.85 -14.18
C VAL A 66 5.03 -15.77 -15.32
N LYS A 67 5.55 -15.73 -16.54
CA LYS A 67 4.76 -15.87 -17.76
C LYS A 67 5.54 -16.76 -18.74
N GLU A 68 5.47 -18.06 -18.50
CA GLU A 68 6.19 -19.07 -19.27
C GLU A 68 5.23 -19.87 -20.16
N VAL A 69 5.73 -20.31 -21.32
CA VAL A 69 4.99 -21.21 -22.19
C VAL A 69 4.94 -22.60 -21.55
N SER A 70 3.72 -23.03 -21.24
CA SER A 70 3.38 -24.38 -20.83
C SER A 70 2.71 -25.10 -21.98
N ARG A 71 2.94 -26.42 -22.09
CA ARG A 71 2.24 -27.27 -23.05
C ARG A 71 1.19 -28.09 -22.33
N ARG A 72 -0.07 -27.91 -22.70
CA ARG A 72 -1.19 -28.75 -22.29
C ARG A 72 -1.48 -29.78 -23.38
N THR A 73 -1.59 -31.04 -23.00
CA THR A 73 -1.86 -32.14 -23.93
C THR A 73 -3.20 -32.78 -23.59
N PHE A 74 -4.11 -32.78 -24.55
CA PHE A 74 -5.40 -33.47 -24.47
C PHE A 74 -5.31 -34.78 -25.25
N GLY A 75 -5.28 -35.90 -24.53
CA GLY A 75 -5.33 -37.24 -25.11
C GLY A 75 -6.77 -37.61 -25.47
N ILE A 76 -7.07 -37.64 -26.77
CA ILE A 76 -8.41 -37.93 -27.30
C ILE A 76 -8.61 -39.44 -27.53
N GLY A 77 -7.53 -40.17 -27.84
CA GLY A 77 -7.53 -41.62 -28.00
C GLY A 77 -7.76 -42.08 -29.44
N ASP A 78 -8.20 -43.34 -29.57
CA ASP A 78 -8.39 -44.02 -30.85
C ASP A 78 -9.87 -44.01 -31.24
N HIS A 79 -10.16 -43.66 -32.50
CA HIS A 79 -11.53 -43.51 -32.99
C HIS A 79 -11.68 -44.05 -34.42
N ASN A 80 -12.80 -44.71 -34.68
CA ASN A 80 -13.23 -45.06 -36.04
C ASN A 80 -14.33 -44.11 -36.47
N VAL A 81 -14.08 -43.35 -37.54
CA VAL A 81 -15.06 -42.42 -38.09
C VAL A 81 -15.46 -42.87 -39.49
N SER A 82 -16.75 -42.80 -39.80
CA SER A 82 -17.28 -43.24 -41.09
C SER A 82 -18.44 -42.36 -41.57
N SER A 83 -18.62 -42.27 -42.89
CA SER A 83 -19.78 -41.60 -43.49
C SER A 83 -20.19 -42.29 -44.77
N GLY A 84 -21.45 -42.69 -44.84
CA GLY A 84 -22.07 -43.28 -46.01
C GLY A 84 -23.51 -42.80 -46.15
N LEU A 85 -24.01 -42.76 -47.38
CA LEU A 85 -25.38 -42.28 -47.63
C LEU A 85 -26.44 -43.16 -46.93
N LEU A 86 -26.24 -44.48 -46.93
CA LEU A 86 -27.18 -45.44 -46.35
C LEU A 86 -26.89 -45.77 -44.88
N THR A 87 -25.65 -45.59 -44.44
CA THR A 87 -25.20 -45.93 -43.08
C THR A 87 -25.19 -44.73 -42.14
N GLY A 88 -25.45 -43.52 -42.66
CA GLY A 88 -25.32 -42.27 -41.93
C GLY A 88 -23.86 -41.88 -41.70
N THR A 89 -23.67 -40.86 -40.85
CA THR A 89 -22.37 -40.30 -40.50
C THR A 89 -22.06 -40.58 -39.03
N GLN A 90 -20.99 -41.32 -38.80
CA GLN A 90 -20.37 -41.51 -37.50
C GLN A 90 -19.09 -40.66 -37.45
N GLY A 91 -19.22 -39.43 -36.96
CA GLY A 91 -18.10 -38.57 -36.63
C GLY A 91 -17.65 -38.74 -35.18
N TYR A 92 -16.62 -37.99 -34.80
CA TYR A 92 -16.21 -37.84 -33.42
C TYR A 92 -16.11 -36.35 -33.06
N SER A 93 -16.54 -36.00 -31.86
CA SER A 93 -16.46 -34.64 -31.34
C SER A 93 -15.89 -34.65 -29.91
N TYR A 94 -15.01 -33.70 -29.62
CA TYR A 94 -14.32 -33.57 -28.34
C TYR A 94 -14.41 -32.14 -27.82
N HIS A 95 -14.88 -31.99 -26.58
CA HIS A 95 -14.92 -30.71 -25.91
C HIS A 95 -13.64 -30.49 -25.13
N PHE A 96 -13.08 -29.27 -25.21
CA PHE A 96 -11.92 -28.87 -24.43
C PHE A 96 -11.98 -27.39 -24.08
N ASP A 97 -11.53 -27.07 -22.88
CA ASP A 97 -11.52 -25.71 -22.35
C ASP A 97 -10.09 -25.19 -22.19
N ILE A 98 -9.89 -23.94 -22.57
CA ILE A 98 -8.63 -23.21 -22.47
C ILE A 98 -8.87 -21.78 -22.02
N VAL A 99 -7.80 -21.06 -21.66
CA VAL A 99 -7.85 -19.60 -21.54
C VAL A 99 -7.35 -19.02 -22.85
N ARG A 100 -8.26 -18.58 -23.71
CA ARG A 100 -7.94 -18.16 -25.09
C ARG A 100 -6.83 -17.12 -25.13
N ASP A 101 -6.87 -16.13 -24.25
CA ASP A 101 -5.91 -15.02 -24.24
C ASP A 101 -4.48 -15.47 -23.91
N TYR A 102 -4.32 -16.70 -23.40
CA TYR A 102 -3.02 -17.29 -23.12
C TYR A 102 -2.55 -18.27 -24.20
N ALA A 103 -3.42 -18.69 -25.13
CA ALA A 103 -3.07 -19.64 -26.17
C ALA A 103 -2.09 -19.03 -27.19
N LYS A 104 -1.00 -19.74 -27.47
CA LYS A 104 0.07 -19.34 -28.42
C LYS A 104 0.08 -20.21 -29.67
N SER A 105 -0.12 -21.51 -29.52
CA SER A 105 -0.19 -22.46 -30.63
C SER A 105 -1.09 -23.64 -30.29
N ALA A 106 -1.71 -24.23 -31.31
CA ALA A 106 -2.47 -25.46 -31.17
C ALA A 106 -2.11 -26.43 -32.31
N LEU A 107 -1.86 -27.68 -31.96
CA LEU A 107 -1.42 -28.73 -32.88
C LEU A 107 -2.24 -29.99 -32.62
N LEU A 108 -3.00 -30.42 -33.63
CA LEU A 108 -3.69 -31.70 -33.63
C LEU A 108 -2.80 -32.74 -34.31
N SER A 109 -2.50 -33.83 -33.61
CA SER A 109 -1.71 -34.95 -34.14
C SER A 109 -2.51 -36.25 -34.07
N PHE A 110 -2.38 -37.10 -35.08
CA PHE A 110 -3.02 -38.42 -35.14
C PHE A 110 -2.32 -39.34 -36.15
N VAL A 111 -2.59 -40.64 -36.05
CA VAL A 111 -2.16 -41.67 -37.00
C VAL A 111 -3.37 -42.21 -37.74
N VAL A 112 -3.32 -42.22 -39.07
CA VAL A 112 -4.28 -42.98 -39.89
C VAL A 112 -3.75 -44.40 -40.04
N GLU A 113 -4.35 -45.32 -39.29
CA GLU A 113 -3.98 -46.75 -39.33
C GLU A 113 -4.53 -47.41 -40.61
N SER A 114 -5.79 -47.13 -40.95
CA SER A 114 -6.43 -47.66 -42.16
C SER A 114 -7.53 -46.74 -42.67
N THR A 115 -7.71 -46.70 -43.99
CA THR A 115 -8.78 -45.96 -44.67
C THR A 115 -9.01 -46.54 -46.06
N ASN A 116 -10.23 -46.44 -46.58
CA ASN A 116 -10.52 -46.67 -48.00
C ASN A 116 -10.35 -45.40 -48.85
N ASN A 117 -10.18 -44.23 -48.22
CA ASN A 117 -9.91 -42.95 -48.85
C ASN A 117 -10.94 -42.57 -49.93
N TYR A 118 -12.23 -42.82 -49.66
CA TYR A 118 -13.31 -42.58 -50.63
C TYR A 118 -13.83 -41.14 -50.62
N GLY A 119 -13.42 -40.33 -49.64
CA GLY A 119 -13.70 -38.91 -49.53
C GLY A 119 -12.86 -38.27 -48.43
N PRO A 120 -12.81 -36.94 -48.36
CA PRO A 120 -11.93 -36.24 -47.43
C PRO A 120 -12.35 -36.45 -45.97
N LEU A 121 -11.38 -36.41 -45.06
CA LEU A 121 -11.61 -36.24 -43.63
C LEU A 121 -11.69 -34.74 -43.34
N LYS A 122 -12.82 -34.27 -42.83
CA LYS A 122 -13.02 -32.88 -42.41
C LYS A 122 -12.75 -32.75 -40.92
N ILE A 123 -11.83 -31.84 -40.58
CA ILE A 123 -11.48 -31.48 -39.22
C ILE A 123 -11.90 -30.03 -39.02
N SER A 124 -12.68 -29.78 -37.98
CA SER A 124 -13.20 -28.45 -37.65
C SER A 124 -13.12 -28.17 -36.17
N VAL A 125 -12.91 -26.92 -35.81
CA VAL A 125 -12.98 -26.41 -34.43
C VAL A 125 -14.02 -25.31 -34.40
N ASN A 126 -14.97 -25.39 -33.46
CA ASN A 126 -16.05 -24.40 -33.30
C ASN A 126 -16.84 -24.17 -34.60
N GLY A 127 -17.04 -25.24 -35.38
CA GLY A 127 -17.71 -25.20 -36.69
C GLY A 127 -16.85 -24.65 -37.84
N GLN A 128 -15.71 -24.03 -37.57
CA GLN A 128 -14.77 -23.55 -38.59
C GLN A 128 -13.87 -24.69 -39.08
N THR A 129 -13.69 -24.81 -40.40
CA THR A 129 -12.90 -25.91 -40.98
C THR A 129 -11.42 -25.60 -40.87
N VAL A 130 -10.68 -26.46 -40.14
CA VAL A 130 -9.23 -26.38 -40.02
C VAL A 130 -8.57 -27.01 -41.24
N GLU A 131 -8.98 -28.24 -41.58
CA GLU A 131 -8.47 -28.95 -42.74
C GLU A 131 -9.53 -29.90 -43.30
N SER A 132 -9.54 -30.09 -44.63
CA SER A 132 -10.44 -31.03 -45.30
C SER A 132 -9.74 -31.64 -46.51
N LYS A 133 -9.16 -32.82 -46.33
CA LYS A 133 -8.43 -33.52 -47.40
C LYS A 133 -8.50 -35.04 -47.26
N ASN A 134 -8.09 -35.72 -48.32
CA ASN A 134 -7.92 -37.16 -48.35
C ASN A 134 -6.61 -37.54 -47.64
N TYR A 135 -6.68 -38.29 -46.54
CA TYR A 135 -5.50 -38.80 -45.85
C TYR A 135 -5.19 -40.23 -46.29
N GLN A 136 -3.91 -40.57 -46.39
CA GLN A 136 -3.44 -41.94 -46.57
C GLN A 136 -3.03 -42.51 -45.21
N ARG A 137 -2.55 -43.76 -45.17
CA ARG A 137 -1.97 -44.31 -43.94
C ARG A 137 -0.70 -43.54 -43.57
N GLY A 138 -0.56 -43.16 -42.31
CA GLY A 138 0.59 -42.40 -41.82
C GLY A 138 0.29 -41.51 -40.62
N PHE A 139 1.32 -40.84 -40.12
CA PHE A 139 1.22 -39.86 -39.05
C PHE A 139 1.01 -38.45 -39.63
N TYR A 140 0.12 -37.68 -39.01
CA TYR A 140 -0.22 -36.32 -39.42
C TYR A 140 -0.22 -35.39 -38.22
N THR A 141 0.25 -34.16 -38.45
CA THR A 141 0.15 -33.04 -37.53
C THR A 141 -0.44 -31.86 -38.28
N ILE A 142 -1.46 -31.24 -37.70
CA ILE A 142 -2.22 -30.14 -38.29
C ILE A 142 -2.18 -28.96 -37.32
N PRO A 143 -1.59 -27.82 -37.72
CA PRO A 143 -1.70 -26.60 -36.95
C PRO A 143 -3.13 -26.07 -36.98
N ILE A 144 -3.66 -25.74 -35.82
CA ILE A 144 -4.94 -25.04 -35.66
C ILE A 144 -4.62 -23.57 -35.41
N ASP A 145 -5.23 -22.69 -36.20
CA ASP A 145 -5.09 -21.25 -36.00
C ASP A 145 -5.72 -20.87 -34.65
N VAL A 146 -4.94 -20.20 -33.80
CA VAL A 146 -5.38 -19.76 -32.46
C VAL A 146 -6.58 -18.82 -32.53
N SER A 147 -6.75 -18.09 -33.64
CA SER A 147 -7.94 -17.24 -33.86
C SER A 147 -9.26 -18.02 -33.96
N MET A 148 -9.20 -19.34 -34.21
CA MET A 148 -10.38 -20.22 -34.22
C MET A 148 -10.75 -20.73 -32.83
N LEU A 149 -9.89 -20.52 -31.83
CA LEU A 149 -10.09 -21.01 -30.47
C LEU A 149 -10.87 -20.00 -29.61
N GLU A 150 -11.73 -20.53 -28.77
CA GLU A 150 -12.51 -19.82 -27.75
C GLU A 150 -12.15 -20.36 -26.36
N ASN A 151 -12.78 -19.87 -25.30
CA ASN A 151 -12.54 -20.40 -23.95
C ASN A 151 -13.10 -21.82 -23.78
N SER A 152 -14.17 -22.16 -24.51
CA SER A 152 -14.72 -23.52 -24.60
C SER A 152 -14.83 -23.91 -26.07
N ASN A 153 -14.29 -25.07 -26.41
CA ASN A 153 -14.10 -25.45 -27.81
C ASN A 153 -14.70 -26.82 -28.11
N LEU A 154 -15.17 -26.97 -29.35
CA LEU A 154 -15.62 -28.24 -29.90
C LEU A 154 -14.76 -28.62 -31.11
N LEU A 155 -13.85 -29.57 -30.92
CA LEU A 155 -13.15 -30.24 -32.02
C LEU A 155 -14.07 -31.29 -32.63
N SER A 156 -14.22 -31.31 -33.94
CA SER A 156 -14.99 -32.33 -34.66
C SER A 156 -14.19 -32.91 -35.83
N ILE A 157 -14.21 -34.24 -35.92
CA ILE A 157 -13.52 -35.04 -36.93
C ILE A 157 -14.58 -35.88 -37.65
N ILE A 158 -14.90 -35.51 -38.88
CA ILE A 158 -16.04 -36.07 -39.63
C ILE A 158 -15.58 -36.39 -41.06
N PRO A 159 -15.67 -37.65 -41.52
CA PRO A 159 -15.42 -37.97 -42.92
C PRO A 159 -16.57 -37.48 -43.80
N ALA A 160 -16.24 -36.97 -44.98
CA ALA A 160 -17.23 -36.71 -46.01
C ALA A 160 -17.75 -38.03 -46.61
N SER A 161 -18.98 -37.99 -47.12
CA SER A 161 -19.60 -39.11 -47.82
C SER A 161 -18.80 -39.51 -49.07
N SER A 162 -18.90 -40.77 -49.48
CA SER A 162 -18.21 -41.37 -50.64
C SER A 162 -18.78 -40.95 -52.01
N SER A 163 -19.47 -39.81 -52.06
CA SER A 163 -20.17 -39.22 -53.21
C SER A 163 -21.06 -40.23 -53.96
N TRP A 164 -20.53 -40.91 -54.98
CA TRP A 164 -21.29 -41.81 -55.85
C TRP A 164 -21.33 -43.27 -55.38
N ARG A 165 -20.47 -43.66 -54.41
CA ARG A 165 -20.39 -45.04 -53.92
C ARG A 165 -21.38 -45.31 -52.80
N LEU A 166 -22.67 -45.34 -53.15
CA LEU A 166 -23.79 -45.51 -52.22
C LEU A 166 -23.65 -46.72 -51.29
N TRP A 167 -23.01 -47.79 -51.76
CA TRP A 167 -22.85 -49.07 -51.06
C TRP A 167 -21.61 -49.15 -50.16
N ALA A 168 -20.70 -48.17 -50.18
CA ALA A 168 -19.46 -48.23 -49.41
C ALA A 168 -19.21 -46.93 -48.65
N PRO A 169 -19.34 -46.93 -47.30
CA PRO A 169 -19.04 -45.75 -46.50
C PRO A 169 -17.55 -45.40 -46.60
N ASN A 170 -17.25 -44.11 -46.65
CA ASN A 170 -15.90 -43.61 -46.42
C ASN A 170 -15.55 -43.85 -44.95
N HIS A 171 -14.36 -44.38 -44.64
CA HIS A 171 -13.96 -44.62 -43.26
C HIS A 171 -12.48 -44.31 -43.00
N TYR A 172 -12.20 -43.89 -41.77
CA TYR A 172 -10.86 -43.67 -41.25
C TYR A 172 -10.77 -44.29 -39.86
N TYR A 173 -9.76 -45.15 -39.67
CA TYR A 173 -9.36 -45.60 -38.34
C TYR A 173 -8.19 -44.76 -37.87
N LEU A 174 -8.46 -43.90 -36.89
CA LEU A 174 -7.54 -42.92 -36.35
C LEU A 174 -7.02 -43.39 -34.99
N LYS A 175 -5.71 -43.32 -34.79
CA LYS A 175 -5.05 -43.66 -33.54
C LYS A 175 -4.31 -42.48 -32.93
N ASN A 176 -4.14 -42.53 -31.61
CA ASN A 176 -3.35 -41.58 -30.82
C ASN A 176 -3.73 -40.12 -31.11
N ILE A 177 -5.03 -39.84 -31.27
CA ILE A 177 -5.47 -38.48 -31.51
C ILE A 177 -5.11 -37.66 -30.27
N THR A 178 -4.33 -36.61 -30.48
CA THR A 178 -3.77 -35.77 -29.42
C THR A 178 -3.87 -34.32 -29.85
N LEU A 179 -4.41 -33.47 -28.99
CA LEU A 179 -4.40 -32.02 -29.18
C LEU A 179 -3.40 -31.41 -28.20
N ASN A 180 -2.36 -30.79 -28.72
CA ASN A 180 -1.37 -30.06 -27.94
C ASN A 180 -1.63 -28.56 -28.06
N ILE A 181 -1.77 -27.88 -26.94
CA ILE A 181 -1.95 -26.43 -26.89
C ILE A 181 -0.81 -25.85 -26.06
N GLU A 182 -0.08 -24.90 -26.64
CA GLU A 182 0.91 -24.11 -25.91
C GLU A 182 0.23 -22.85 -25.38
N GLU A 183 0.29 -22.64 -24.07
CA GLU A 183 -0.36 -21.54 -23.36
C GLU A 183 0.64 -20.84 -22.45
N TYR A 184 0.51 -19.53 -22.26
CA TYR A 184 1.24 -18.86 -21.18
C TYR A 184 0.62 -19.22 -19.82
N MET A 185 1.39 -19.84 -18.94
CA MET A 185 1.07 -19.84 -17.51
C MET A 185 1.49 -18.48 -16.96
N SER A 186 0.50 -17.64 -16.66
CA SER A 186 0.73 -16.35 -16.02
C SER A 186 0.38 -16.42 -14.53
N LYS A 187 1.31 -15.99 -13.70
CA LYS A 187 1.08 -15.73 -12.28
C LYS A 187 1.38 -14.27 -12.03
N GLU A 188 0.34 -13.47 -11.83
CA GLU A 188 0.47 -12.04 -11.53
C GLU A 188 0.51 -11.84 -10.02
N LYS A 189 1.19 -10.78 -9.56
CA LYS A 189 1.18 -10.39 -8.15
C LYS A 189 0.61 -9.00 -8.01
N SER A 190 -0.49 -8.90 -7.26
CA SER A 190 -1.05 -7.64 -6.79
C SER A 190 -0.76 -7.44 -5.29
N VAL A 191 -0.40 -6.22 -4.91
CA VAL A 191 -0.13 -5.79 -3.53
C VAL A 191 -1.01 -4.58 -3.23
N GLU A 192 -1.92 -4.75 -2.28
CA GLU A 192 -2.76 -3.67 -1.76
C GLU A 192 -2.01 -2.86 -0.69
N PHE A 193 -2.16 -1.54 -0.71
CA PHE A 193 -1.67 -0.65 0.32
C PHE A 193 -2.61 0.54 0.53
N ALA A 194 -2.50 1.20 1.68
CA ALA A 194 -3.33 2.36 2.01
C ALA A 194 -2.48 3.62 2.21
N ILE A 195 -3.02 4.75 1.75
CA ILE A 195 -2.51 6.10 2.02
C ILE A 195 -3.56 6.80 2.89
N GLU A 196 -3.13 7.35 4.03
CA GLU A 196 -4.03 8.09 4.92
C GLU A 196 -4.33 9.50 4.39
N ASP A 197 -5.43 10.11 4.82
CA ASP A 197 -5.83 11.44 4.32
C ASP A 197 -4.80 12.55 4.64
N ASN A 198 -4.13 12.44 5.79
CA ASN A 198 -3.02 13.32 6.19
C ASN A 198 -1.73 13.06 5.37
N GLU A 199 -1.65 11.95 4.64
CA GLU A 199 -0.54 11.56 3.78
C GLU A 199 -0.77 11.93 2.30
N ALA A 200 -1.95 12.46 1.96
CA ALA A 200 -2.39 12.70 0.58
C ALA A 200 -1.48 13.64 -0.23
N ASN A 201 -0.76 14.54 0.43
CA ASN A 201 0.10 15.54 -0.23
C ASN A 201 1.49 14.96 -0.50
N ILE A 202 1.54 13.99 -1.40
CA ILE A 202 2.76 13.25 -1.76
C ILE A 202 3.61 14.07 -2.75
N SER A 203 4.87 14.32 -2.38
CA SER A 203 5.82 15.08 -3.20
C SER A 203 6.73 14.19 -4.06
N GLU A 204 7.03 12.99 -3.59
CA GLU A 204 7.92 12.05 -4.26
C GLU A 204 7.46 10.62 -3.95
N ALA A 205 7.50 9.72 -4.94
CA ALA A 205 7.20 8.31 -4.75
C ALA A 205 8.08 7.43 -5.63
N GLN A 206 8.59 6.33 -5.06
CA GLN A 206 9.44 5.38 -5.75
C GLN A 206 9.12 3.95 -5.31
N ILE A 207 9.01 3.01 -6.26
CA ILE A 207 9.06 1.57 -5.99
C ILE A 207 10.52 1.13 -6.11
N VAL A 208 10.98 0.37 -5.11
CA VAL A 208 12.28 -0.29 -5.11
C VAL A 208 12.06 -1.80 -5.00
N LEU A 209 12.56 -2.55 -5.97
CA LEU A 209 12.47 -4.00 -6.04
C LEU A 209 13.86 -4.62 -5.96
N TYR A 210 13.96 -5.73 -5.22
CA TYR A 210 15.13 -6.57 -5.08
C TYR A 210 14.77 -7.95 -5.63
N PHE A 211 15.44 -8.37 -6.70
CA PHE A 211 15.13 -9.61 -7.40
C PHE A 211 16.14 -10.71 -7.04
N ASP A 212 15.61 -11.86 -6.62
CA ASP A 212 16.33 -13.12 -6.52
C ASP A 212 16.37 -13.82 -7.90
N THR A 213 15.26 -13.74 -8.64
CA THR A 213 15.15 -14.15 -10.05
C THR A 213 14.74 -12.94 -10.90
N ASN A 214 15.47 -12.66 -11.98
CA ASN A 214 15.21 -11.56 -12.92
C ASN A 214 15.50 -12.02 -14.35
N LYS A 215 14.48 -12.53 -15.03
CA LYS A 215 14.58 -13.04 -16.40
C LYS A 215 13.50 -12.40 -17.27
N GLY A 216 13.90 -11.80 -18.39
CA GLY A 216 12.99 -11.26 -19.40
C GLY A 216 12.54 -9.83 -19.10
N SER A 217 11.28 -9.50 -19.37
CA SER A 217 10.71 -8.18 -19.16
C SER A 217 9.66 -8.17 -18.06
N LEU A 218 9.53 -7.05 -17.35
CA LEU A 218 8.55 -6.83 -16.30
C LEU A 218 7.73 -5.58 -16.63
N ASP A 219 6.43 -5.67 -16.42
CA ASP A 219 5.52 -4.55 -16.38
C ASP A 219 5.10 -4.29 -14.94
N ILE A 220 5.08 -3.01 -14.55
CA ILE A 220 4.66 -2.58 -13.22
C ILE A 220 3.51 -1.59 -13.39
N PHE A 221 2.39 -1.86 -12.73
CA PHE A 221 1.21 -1.01 -12.72
C PHE A 221 0.96 -0.47 -11.32
N VAL A 222 0.50 0.78 -11.25
CA VAL A 222 0.00 1.40 -10.01
C VAL A 222 -1.41 1.88 -10.30
N ASN A 223 -2.40 1.35 -9.59
CA ASN A 223 -3.83 1.66 -9.81
C ASN A 223 -4.24 1.53 -11.29
N ASN A 224 -3.86 0.42 -11.94
CA ASN A 224 -4.10 0.10 -13.35
C ASN A 224 -3.38 0.97 -14.38
N GLU A 225 -2.52 1.91 -13.95
CA GLU A 225 -1.70 2.73 -14.84
C GLU A 225 -0.27 2.18 -14.89
N GLN A 226 0.25 1.96 -16.10
CA GLN A 226 1.59 1.40 -16.29
C GLN A 226 2.65 2.44 -15.95
N VAL A 227 3.48 2.16 -14.93
CA VAL A 227 4.57 3.04 -14.49
C VAL A 227 5.93 2.59 -15.01
N PHE A 228 6.05 1.32 -15.42
CA PHE A 228 7.27 0.76 -16.00
C PHE A 228 6.95 -0.40 -16.95
N SER A 229 7.79 -0.53 -18.00
CA SER A 229 7.80 -1.66 -18.93
C SER A 229 9.22 -1.87 -19.43
N GLY A 230 9.74 -3.10 -19.31
CA GLY A 230 11.00 -3.48 -19.94
C GLY A 230 11.89 -4.37 -19.09
N LEU A 231 13.18 -4.38 -19.41
CA LEU A 231 14.18 -5.18 -18.72
C LEU A 231 14.55 -4.55 -17.38
N THR A 232 14.77 -5.38 -16.36
CA THR A 232 15.17 -4.90 -15.03
C THR A 232 16.61 -5.32 -14.69
N VAL A 233 17.15 -4.73 -13.63
CA VAL A 233 18.43 -5.10 -13.03
C VAL A 233 18.17 -5.65 -11.62
N PRO A 234 19.10 -6.38 -10.98
CA PRO A 234 18.85 -7.04 -9.69
C PRO A 234 18.29 -6.15 -8.57
N THR A 235 18.62 -4.85 -8.57
CA THR A 235 17.95 -3.83 -7.75
C THR A 235 17.37 -2.76 -8.65
N HIS A 236 16.05 -2.78 -8.83
CA HIS A 236 15.37 -1.89 -9.76
C HIS A 236 14.60 -0.80 -9.01
N ARG A 237 14.64 0.43 -9.55
CA ARG A 237 13.96 1.59 -8.96
C ARG A 237 13.10 2.24 -10.02
N VAL A 238 11.85 2.49 -9.69
CA VAL A 238 10.87 3.14 -10.55
C VAL A 238 10.29 4.35 -9.83
N THR A 239 10.53 5.53 -10.38
CA THR A 239 9.87 6.76 -9.91
C THR A 239 8.43 6.78 -10.41
N ILE A 240 7.49 7.08 -9.53
CA ILE A 240 6.05 7.03 -9.82
C ILE A 240 5.52 8.46 -9.88
N ASN A 241 4.61 8.71 -10.82
CA ASN A 241 3.84 9.95 -10.80
C ASN A 241 2.90 9.96 -9.60
N THR A 242 3.09 10.92 -8.69
CA THR A 242 2.33 10.98 -7.42
C THR A 242 0.83 11.19 -7.64
N SER A 243 0.39 11.68 -8.80
CA SER A 243 -1.04 11.80 -9.14
C SER A 243 -1.76 10.45 -9.26
N LEU A 244 -1.02 9.35 -9.42
CA LEU A 244 -1.57 8.00 -9.44
C LEU A 244 -1.95 7.51 -8.04
N LEU A 245 -1.36 8.10 -7.00
CA LEU A 245 -1.57 7.72 -5.61
C LEU A 245 -2.73 8.52 -5.03
N LYS A 246 -3.72 7.83 -4.45
CA LYS A 246 -4.93 8.46 -3.91
C LYS A 246 -5.08 8.13 -2.42
N PRO A 247 -5.72 9.00 -1.61
CA PRO A 247 -6.13 8.63 -0.27
C PRO A 247 -7.01 7.38 -0.29
N GLY A 248 -6.82 6.50 0.70
CA GLY A 248 -7.46 5.20 0.77
C GLY A 248 -6.65 4.09 0.11
N LYS A 249 -7.35 3.11 -0.48
CA LYS A 249 -6.75 1.89 -1.03
C LYS A 249 -6.11 2.11 -2.40
N ASN A 250 -4.93 1.56 -2.58
CA ASN A 250 -4.15 1.59 -3.82
C ASN A 250 -3.56 0.19 -4.08
N TYR A 251 -3.17 -0.06 -5.32
CA TYR A 251 -2.66 -1.35 -5.76
C TYR A 251 -1.37 -1.20 -6.58
N ILE A 252 -0.38 -2.05 -6.31
CA ILE A 252 0.79 -2.27 -7.18
C ILE A 252 0.64 -3.65 -7.79
N GLU A 253 0.77 -3.74 -9.10
CA GLU A 253 0.74 -5.01 -9.82
C GLU A 253 2.04 -5.24 -10.57
N LEU A 254 2.58 -6.45 -10.43
CA LEU A 254 3.80 -6.91 -11.07
C LEU A 254 3.42 -8.02 -12.05
N VAL A 255 3.71 -7.80 -13.33
CA VAL A 255 3.33 -8.70 -14.43
C VAL A 255 4.57 -9.05 -15.24
N ALA A 256 4.96 -10.32 -15.21
CA ALA A 256 6.02 -10.81 -16.09
C ALA A 256 5.56 -10.77 -17.57
N GLY A 257 6.43 -10.29 -18.45
CA GLY A 257 6.25 -10.36 -19.90
C GLY A 257 6.45 -11.78 -20.46
N PRO A 258 6.22 -12.02 -21.76
CA PRO A 258 6.38 -13.34 -22.36
C PRO A 258 7.77 -13.95 -22.08
N ASP A 259 7.79 -15.25 -21.76
CA ASP A 259 9.01 -16.03 -21.45
C ASP A 259 9.86 -15.43 -20.30
N SER A 260 9.21 -14.70 -19.39
CA SER A 260 9.84 -13.97 -18.29
C SER A 260 9.46 -14.56 -16.93
N ALA A 261 10.35 -14.39 -15.95
CA ALA A 261 10.16 -14.87 -14.58
C ALA A 261 10.86 -13.94 -13.59
N TYR A 262 10.16 -13.62 -12.51
CA TYR A 262 10.62 -12.74 -11.45
C TYR A 262 10.25 -13.26 -10.09
N GLU A 263 11.23 -13.26 -9.19
CA GLU A 263 11.03 -13.54 -7.77
C GLU A 263 11.83 -12.53 -6.96
N GLY A 264 11.29 -12.10 -5.83
CA GLY A 264 11.97 -11.13 -4.99
C GLY A 264 11.05 -10.44 -3.99
N SER A 265 11.50 -9.29 -3.49
CA SER A 265 10.76 -8.46 -2.53
C SER A 265 11.04 -6.98 -2.79
N GLY A 266 10.37 -6.07 -2.07
CA GLY A 266 10.63 -4.65 -2.28
C GLY A 266 9.92 -3.74 -1.30
N TYR A 267 9.82 -2.48 -1.68
CA TYR A 267 8.99 -1.51 -0.99
C TYR A 267 8.59 -0.35 -1.90
N LEU A 268 7.45 0.24 -1.60
CA LEU A 268 7.10 1.59 -2.01
C LEU A 268 7.62 2.55 -0.93
N TRP A 269 8.36 3.57 -1.35
CA TRP A 269 8.76 4.68 -0.50
C TRP A 269 8.23 5.97 -1.06
N PHE A 270 7.69 6.83 -0.20
CA PHE A 270 7.20 8.14 -0.62
C PHE A 270 7.41 9.20 0.45
N LYS A 271 7.54 10.46 0.01
CA LYS A 271 7.55 11.65 0.86
C LYS A 271 6.21 12.35 0.79
N TYR A 272 5.74 12.83 1.92
CA TYR A 272 4.48 13.57 2.00
C TYR A 272 4.61 14.77 2.94
N LYS A 273 3.78 15.77 2.67
CA LYS A 273 3.73 17.02 3.42
C LYS A 273 2.52 17.04 4.34
N GLU A 274 2.77 16.89 5.63
CA GLU A 274 1.74 16.94 6.66
C GLU A 274 1.62 18.38 7.18
N LYS A 275 0.41 18.91 7.22
CA LYS A 275 0.13 20.18 7.89
C LYS A 275 -0.07 19.90 9.37
N ARG A 276 0.77 20.48 10.22
CA ARG A 276 0.62 20.44 11.68
C ARG A 276 0.42 21.83 12.22
N GLU A 277 -0.18 21.95 13.38
CA GLU A 277 -0.26 23.22 14.10
C GLU A 277 0.78 23.22 15.22
N ARG A 278 1.56 24.31 15.28
CA ARG A 278 2.48 24.57 16.38
C ARG A 278 1.78 25.51 17.35
N GLY A 279 1.54 25.03 18.56
CA GLY A 279 1.14 25.84 19.71
C GLY A 279 2.31 26.09 20.66
N LEU A 280 2.12 27.00 21.61
CA LEU A 280 2.94 27.12 22.80
C LEU A 280 2.19 26.50 23.97
N GLU A 281 2.83 25.56 24.66
CA GLU A 281 2.29 24.98 25.89
C GLU A 281 3.23 25.28 27.05
N LYS A 282 2.67 25.74 28.17
CA LYS A 282 3.44 26.05 29.37
C LYS A 282 2.72 25.62 30.63
N ALA A 283 3.30 24.65 31.33
CA ALA A 283 2.82 24.22 32.63
C ALA A 283 3.28 25.17 33.75
N PHE A 284 2.41 25.40 34.74
CA PHE A 284 2.70 26.14 35.96
C PHE A 284 1.95 25.54 37.15
N GLN A 285 2.52 25.65 38.35
CA GLN A 285 1.98 25.00 39.54
C GLN A 285 1.44 26.03 40.53
N ILE A 286 0.21 25.80 41.01
CA ILE A 286 -0.43 26.57 42.06
C ILE A 286 -0.59 25.67 43.28
N ASN A 287 0.03 26.05 44.40
CA ASN A 287 -0.12 25.33 45.66
C ASN A 287 -1.45 25.69 46.35
N ALA A 288 -1.77 24.98 47.45
CA ALA A 288 -3.03 25.17 48.16
C ALA A 288 -3.21 26.60 48.70
N ASP A 289 -2.17 27.17 49.31
CA ASP A 289 -2.23 28.48 49.96
C ASP A 289 -2.41 29.60 48.92
N ASP A 290 -1.69 29.51 47.81
CA ASP A 290 -1.80 30.44 46.68
C ASP A 290 -3.18 30.34 46.04
N TYR A 291 -3.72 29.12 45.87
CA TYR A 291 -5.05 28.91 45.31
C TYR A 291 -6.16 29.50 46.20
N GLU A 292 -6.08 29.31 47.52
CA GLU A 292 -7.08 29.86 48.44
C GLU A 292 -7.09 31.39 48.43
N ARG A 293 -5.93 32.02 48.26
CA ARG A 293 -5.76 33.47 48.20
C ARG A 293 -5.91 34.06 46.80
N PHE A 294 -5.99 33.22 45.77
CA PHE A 294 -6.05 33.66 44.38
C PHE A 294 -7.35 34.42 44.10
N VAL A 295 -7.22 35.61 43.54
CA VAL A 295 -8.37 36.43 43.10
C VAL A 295 -8.41 36.53 41.58
N ARG A 296 -7.26 36.87 40.99
CA ARG A 296 -7.11 37.15 39.57
C ARG A 296 -5.64 37.00 39.19
N GLY A 297 -5.42 36.38 38.03
CA GLY A 297 -4.12 36.28 37.38
C GLY A 297 -4.10 37.04 36.06
N GLU A 298 -2.92 37.10 35.46
CA GLU A 298 -2.69 37.73 34.17
C GLU A 298 -1.71 36.91 33.33
N ILE A 299 -2.11 36.58 32.11
CA ILE A 299 -1.24 36.03 31.07
C ILE A 299 -0.90 37.17 30.14
N ALA A 300 0.39 37.46 29.98
CA ALA A 300 0.86 38.50 29.08
C ALA A 300 2.00 37.99 28.19
N PHE A 301 2.01 38.38 26.92
CA PHE A 301 3.06 38.00 25.97
C PHE A 301 3.16 39.02 24.84
N ASP A 302 4.34 39.09 24.20
CA ASP A 302 4.57 39.96 23.06
C ASP A 302 4.60 39.16 21.76
N VAL A 303 3.81 39.61 20.79
CA VAL A 303 3.83 39.14 19.41
C VAL A 303 4.74 40.06 18.59
N SER A 304 5.90 39.55 18.18
CA SER A 304 6.90 40.32 17.46
C SER A 304 6.60 40.45 15.97
N SER A 305 5.91 39.46 15.40
CA SER A 305 5.56 39.42 13.99
C SER A 305 4.34 38.54 13.73
N VAL A 306 3.48 38.99 12.80
CA VAL A 306 2.35 38.23 12.24
C VAL A 306 2.63 37.99 10.77
N ALA A 307 3.02 36.76 10.42
CA ALA A 307 3.28 36.35 9.05
C ALA A 307 1.98 36.08 8.26
N ARG A 308 0.92 35.67 8.95
CA ARG A 308 -0.42 35.50 8.38
C ARG A 308 -1.49 35.83 9.41
N SER A 309 -2.41 36.72 9.05
CA SER A 309 -3.56 37.08 9.88
C SER A 309 -4.48 35.88 10.13
N GLY A 310 -5.17 35.90 11.26
CA GLY A 310 -6.13 34.89 11.70
C GLY A 310 -6.46 35.12 13.16
N LYS A 311 -6.88 34.08 13.88
CA LYS A 311 -7.19 34.19 15.31
C LYS A 311 -6.08 33.60 16.18
N LEU A 312 -5.78 34.27 17.28
CA LEU A 312 -5.03 33.73 18.40
C LEU A 312 -6.04 33.23 19.45
N ILE A 313 -5.79 32.05 19.99
CA ILE A 313 -6.57 31.48 21.10
C ILE A 313 -5.63 31.27 22.30
N VAL A 314 -6.09 31.70 23.47
CA VAL A 314 -5.42 31.45 24.75
C VAL A 314 -6.34 30.61 25.62
N THR A 315 -5.86 29.45 26.05
CA THR A 315 -6.62 28.49 26.86
C THR A 315 -5.81 28.10 28.09
N LEU A 316 -6.47 27.91 29.22
CA LEU A 316 -5.92 27.29 30.41
C LEU A 316 -6.56 25.91 30.60
N GLU A 317 -5.75 24.89 30.84
CA GLU A 317 -6.21 23.57 31.26
C GLU A 317 -5.91 23.39 32.75
N ASP A 318 -6.92 23.09 33.54
CA ASP A 318 -6.78 22.89 34.97
C ASP A 318 -6.26 21.46 35.30
N PRO A 319 -5.92 21.15 36.57
CA PRO A 319 -5.38 19.84 36.95
C PRO A 319 -6.35 18.67 36.74
N SER A 320 -7.65 18.95 36.55
CA SER A 320 -8.67 17.93 36.23
C SER A 320 -8.76 17.65 34.72
N GLY A 321 -8.04 18.42 33.90
CA GLY A 321 -8.08 18.36 32.44
C GLY A 321 -9.21 19.19 31.82
N ALA A 322 -9.90 20.04 32.59
CA ALA A 322 -10.92 20.92 32.03
C ALA A 322 -10.27 22.13 31.35
N GLU A 323 -10.69 22.42 30.12
CA GLU A 323 -10.17 23.52 29.31
C GLU A 323 -11.04 24.78 29.45
N HIS A 324 -10.40 25.91 29.74
CA HIS A 324 -11.00 27.22 29.94
C HIS A 324 -10.45 28.21 28.91
N GLN A 325 -11.28 28.66 27.97
CA GLN A 325 -10.86 29.61 26.94
C GLN A 325 -10.83 31.03 27.49
N ILE A 326 -9.63 31.58 27.66
CA ILE A 326 -9.40 32.90 28.24
C ILE A 326 -9.60 33.99 27.19
N ALA A 327 -9.08 33.77 25.98
CA ALA A 327 -9.15 34.76 24.92
C ALA A 327 -9.25 34.13 23.53
N ARG A 328 -9.93 34.84 22.63
CA ARG A 328 -9.99 34.54 21.21
C ARG A 328 -10.15 35.85 20.42
N GLU A 329 -9.07 36.29 19.79
CA GLU A 329 -9.05 37.56 19.05
C GLU A 329 -8.24 37.48 17.77
N THR A 330 -8.35 38.51 16.93
CA THR A 330 -7.49 38.63 15.74
C THR A 330 -6.06 38.89 16.20
N VAL A 331 -5.10 38.11 15.71
CA VAL A 331 -3.71 38.30 16.09
C VAL A 331 -3.13 39.56 15.43
N GLU A 332 -2.50 40.40 16.23
CA GLU A 332 -1.84 41.64 15.82
C GLU A 332 -0.41 41.68 16.39
N ASN A 333 0.45 42.55 15.87
CA ASN A 333 1.77 42.76 16.46
C ASN A 333 1.62 43.60 17.73
N GLY A 334 2.36 43.26 18.79
CA GLY A 334 2.40 44.05 20.01
C GLY A 334 2.19 43.23 21.27
N HIS A 335 1.85 43.95 22.34
CA HIS A 335 1.65 43.38 23.66
C HIS A 335 0.21 42.90 23.82
N HIS A 336 0.04 41.63 24.20
CA HIS A 336 -1.24 41.05 24.55
C HIS A 336 -1.26 40.71 26.03
N SER A 337 -2.35 41.05 26.72
CA SER A 337 -2.57 40.73 28.12
C SER A 337 -4.02 40.31 28.35
N TYR A 338 -4.19 39.20 29.06
CA TYR A 338 -5.49 38.62 29.37
C TYR A 338 -5.57 38.26 30.84
N LEU A 339 -6.72 38.53 31.44
CA LEU A 339 -7.00 38.21 32.83
C LEU A 339 -7.69 36.86 32.91
N PHE A 340 -7.36 36.11 33.95
CA PHE A 340 -8.05 34.86 34.29
C PHE A 340 -8.40 34.85 35.78
N GLU A 341 -9.48 34.16 36.10
CA GLU A 341 -10.07 34.10 37.43
C GLU A 341 -9.86 32.74 38.10
N LYS A 342 -10.20 32.64 39.38
CA LYS A 342 -10.03 31.41 40.16
C LYS A 342 -10.78 30.21 39.55
N SER A 343 -11.85 30.47 38.78
CA SER A 343 -12.63 29.45 38.07
C SER A 343 -11.88 28.79 36.91
N ASP A 344 -10.85 29.44 36.37
CA ASP A 344 -10.16 29.01 35.15
C ASP A 344 -8.92 28.14 35.45
N ILE A 345 -8.66 27.91 36.73
CA ILE A 345 -7.49 27.20 37.26
C ILE A 345 -7.88 26.30 38.44
N GLY A 346 -7.03 25.33 38.75
CA GLY A 346 -7.16 24.49 39.93
C GLY A 346 -5.88 24.41 40.76
N GLN A 347 -6.02 23.93 42.00
CA GLN A 347 -4.89 23.59 42.85
C GLN A 347 -4.10 22.42 42.22
N GLY A 348 -2.84 22.65 41.90
CA GLY A 348 -1.99 21.66 41.22
C GLY A 348 -1.30 22.23 39.97
N VAL A 349 -1.07 21.37 38.98
CA VAL A 349 -0.43 21.76 37.71
C VAL A 349 -1.50 22.21 36.72
N ASN A 350 -1.40 23.46 36.29
CA ASN A 350 -2.22 24.06 35.25
C ASN A 350 -1.37 24.19 33.98
N THR A 351 -1.99 24.14 32.81
CA THR A 351 -1.30 24.25 31.53
C THR A 351 -1.87 25.41 30.72
N LEU A 352 -1.03 26.40 30.41
CA LEU A 352 -1.32 27.43 29.43
C LEU A 352 -1.09 26.88 28.03
N ARG A 353 -2.07 27.05 27.13
CA ARG A 353 -1.93 26.79 25.70
C ARG A 353 -2.23 28.06 24.91
N ILE A 354 -1.29 28.45 24.05
CA ILE A 354 -1.49 29.49 23.04
C ILE A 354 -1.44 28.83 21.68
N SER A 355 -2.51 28.98 20.90
CA SER A 355 -2.65 28.34 19.60
C SER A 355 -3.17 29.31 18.53
N SER A 356 -3.02 28.92 17.28
CA SER A 356 -3.55 29.64 16.13
C SER A 356 -4.86 29.02 15.67
N GLN A 357 -5.76 29.83 15.13
CA GLN A 357 -6.91 29.36 14.36
C GLN A 357 -7.04 30.18 13.08
N GLU A 358 -7.82 29.67 12.12
CA GLU A 358 -8.02 30.30 10.80
C GLU A 358 -6.69 30.45 10.04
N GLY A 359 -5.71 29.60 10.37
CA GLY A 359 -4.39 29.63 9.79
C GLY A 359 -3.50 30.77 10.27
N ALA A 360 -3.79 31.48 11.35
CA ALA A 360 -2.86 32.49 11.88
C ALA A 360 -1.42 31.95 12.01
N VAL A 361 -0.43 32.76 11.62
CA VAL A 361 1.00 32.45 11.83
C VAL A 361 1.65 33.68 12.45
N PHE A 362 2.21 33.54 13.65
CA PHE A 362 2.78 34.65 14.41
C PHE A 362 3.89 34.17 15.35
N THR A 363 4.78 35.06 15.77
CA THR A 363 5.92 34.73 16.64
C THR A 363 5.78 35.40 17.99
N ILE A 364 5.86 34.61 19.06
CA ILE A 364 5.88 35.08 20.45
C ILE A 364 7.33 35.20 20.92
N THR A 365 7.68 36.36 21.49
CA THR A 365 9.05 36.64 21.98
C THR A 365 9.17 36.72 23.50
N SER A 366 8.06 36.84 24.21
CA SER A 366 8.05 36.89 25.67
C SER A 366 6.78 36.22 26.19
N LEU A 367 6.85 35.60 27.35
CA LEU A 367 5.69 35.09 28.07
C LEU A 367 5.83 35.43 29.55
N SER A 368 4.77 35.96 30.13
CA SER A 368 4.63 36.22 31.56
C SER A 368 3.31 35.65 32.06
N ILE A 369 3.36 34.91 33.17
CA ILE A 369 2.16 34.45 33.90
C ILE A 369 2.28 34.96 35.32
N ASN A 370 1.40 35.86 35.71
CA ASN A 370 1.31 36.41 37.07
C ASN A 370 0.12 35.76 37.78
N TYR A 371 0.36 35.09 38.91
CA TYR A 371 -0.69 34.45 39.72
C TYR A 371 -0.49 34.65 41.23
#